data_AF-A0AA39SXQ4-F1
#
_entry.id   AF-A0AA39SXQ4-F1
#
_cell.length_a   1.000
_cell.length_b   1.000
_cell.length_c   1.000
_cell.angle_alpha   90.00
_cell.angle_beta   90.00
_cell.angle_gamma   90.00
#
_symmetry.space_group_name_H-M   'P 1'
#
loop_
_entity.id
_entity.type
_entity.pdbx_description
1 polymer ?
#
loop_
_entity_poly.entity_id
_entity_poly.type
_entity_poly.pdbx_seq_one_letter_code
_entity_poly.pdbx_strand_id
1 'polypeptide(L)'
;MATPTPEANFEAAPPGTDMTGIFFRDQLWLKSKMTGIEYMLSEVMEPHLFVICKQKRDRPEKVTPMLSYYLLDGSIYQAPPLCNIFAGRIGRALYYMQKAFTTTASKLEKIGYGINVH
;
A
#
# COMPACT_ATOMS: atom_id res chain seq x y z
N MET A 1 -41.99 0.94 -45.36
CA MET A 1 -40.51 0.99 -45.24
C MET A 1 -40.19 0.89 -43.76
N ALA A 2 -39.77 -0.28 -43.30
CA ALA A 2 -39.36 -0.50 -41.91
C ALA A 2 -37.83 -0.64 -41.90
N THR A 3 -37.16 0.21 -41.13
CA THR A 3 -35.71 0.15 -40.89
C THR A 3 -35.40 -0.97 -39.88
N PRO A 4 -34.37 -1.82 -40.10
CA PRO A 4 -33.97 -2.84 -39.14
C PRO A 4 -33.17 -2.23 -37.97
N THR A 5 -33.50 -2.68 -36.76
CA THR A 5 -32.82 -2.36 -35.50
C THR A 5 -31.47 -3.08 -35.41
N PRO A 6 -30.40 -2.51 -34.84
CA PRO A 6 -29.12 -3.20 -34.71
C PRO A 6 -29.22 -4.29 -33.63
N GLU A 7 -28.97 -5.53 -34.02
CA GLU A 7 -28.83 -6.66 -33.10
C GLU A 7 -27.72 -6.37 -32.10
N ALA A 8 -28.09 -6.26 -30.82
CA ALA A 8 -27.14 -6.27 -29.73
C ALA A 8 -26.48 -7.65 -29.68
N ASN A 9 -25.22 -7.74 -30.11
CA ASN A 9 -24.37 -8.92 -29.93
C ASN A 9 -24.25 -9.23 -28.43
N PHE A 10 -25.13 -10.08 -27.91
CA PHE A 10 -24.91 -10.77 -26.66
C PHE A 10 -23.86 -11.84 -26.91
N GLU A 11 -22.61 -11.51 -26.61
CA GLU A 11 -21.47 -12.43 -26.64
C GLU A 11 -21.80 -13.62 -25.72
N ALA A 12 -22.06 -14.78 -26.33
CA ALA A 12 -22.48 -16.00 -25.65
C ALA A 12 -21.42 -16.45 -24.65
N ALA A 13 -21.83 -16.67 -23.40
CA ALA A 13 -20.98 -17.35 -22.42
C ALA A 13 -20.58 -18.74 -22.95
N PRO A 14 -19.29 -19.12 -22.90
CA PRO A 14 -18.82 -20.36 -23.52
C PRO A 14 -19.42 -21.59 -22.82
N PRO A 15 -19.89 -22.60 -23.60
CA PRO A 15 -20.49 -23.80 -23.04
C PRO A 15 -19.41 -24.75 -22.50
N GLY A 16 -19.54 -25.14 -21.23
CA GLY A 16 -18.69 -26.15 -20.59
C GLY A 16 -17.89 -25.67 -19.37
N THR A 17 -18.40 -24.70 -18.61
CA THR A 17 -17.71 -24.16 -17.44
C THR A 17 -17.78 -25.14 -16.26
N ASP A 18 -16.71 -25.91 -16.06
CA ASP A 18 -16.45 -26.61 -14.80
C ASP A 18 -16.52 -25.61 -13.64
N MET A 19 -17.44 -25.85 -12.69
CA MET A 19 -17.78 -24.98 -11.56
C MET A 19 -16.56 -24.55 -10.74
N THR A 20 -15.52 -25.39 -10.68
CA THR A 20 -14.26 -25.06 -9.99
C THR A 20 -13.30 -24.21 -10.82
N GLY A 21 -13.31 -24.34 -12.14
CA GLY A 21 -12.51 -23.51 -13.06
C GLY A 21 -13.02 -22.08 -13.23
N ILE A 22 -14.30 -21.84 -12.88
CA ILE A 22 -14.97 -20.53 -12.95
C ILE A 22 -14.38 -19.56 -11.91
N PHE A 23 -14.17 -20.02 -10.68
CA PHE A 23 -13.78 -19.14 -9.57
C PHE A 23 -12.44 -18.41 -9.80
N PHE A 24 -11.43 -19.11 -10.33
CA PHE A 24 -10.12 -18.50 -10.56
C PHE A 24 -10.05 -17.69 -11.86
N ARG A 25 -10.70 -18.15 -12.94
CA ARG A 25 -10.68 -17.42 -14.21
C ARG A 25 -11.55 -16.17 -14.16
N ASP A 26 -12.73 -16.23 -13.53
CA ASP A 26 -13.64 -15.08 -13.42
C ASP A 26 -13.07 -13.98 -12.54
N GLN A 27 -12.34 -14.31 -11.47
CA GLN A 27 -11.76 -13.27 -10.62
C GLN A 27 -10.68 -12.44 -11.33
N LEU A 28 -9.90 -13.08 -12.21
CA LEU A 28 -8.94 -12.38 -13.07
C LEU A 28 -9.64 -11.66 -14.24
N TRP A 29 -10.67 -12.29 -14.82
CA TRP A 29 -11.44 -11.73 -15.92
C TRP A 29 -12.22 -10.47 -15.52
N LEU A 30 -12.87 -10.51 -14.36
CA LEU A 30 -13.61 -9.38 -13.79
C LEU A 30 -12.67 -8.21 -13.47
N LYS A 31 -11.49 -8.48 -12.89
CA LYS A 31 -10.44 -7.47 -12.68
C LYS A 31 -9.93 -6.85 -13.97
N SER A 32 -9.86 -7.60 -15.06
CA SER A 32 -9.45 -7.07 -16.36
C SER A 32 -10.55 -6.31 -17.09
N LYS A 33 -11.83 -6.51 -16.77
CA LYS A 33 -12.95 -5.80 -17.42
C LYS A 33 -13.41 -4.56 -16.65
N MET A 34 -13.24 -4.54 -15.34
CA MET A 34 -13.68 -3.43 -14.49
C MET A 34 -12.59 -2.35 -14.37
N THR A 35 -12.99 -1.08 -14.45
CA THR A 35 -12.14 0.09 -14.15
C THR A 35 -12.76 0.88 -13.00
N GLY A 36 -11.93 1.57 -12.23
CA GLY A 36 -12.38 2.37 -11.09
C GLY A 36 -11.70 2.00 -9.78
N ILE A 37 -12.40 2.25 -8.66
CA ILE A 37 -11.88 1.99 -7.32
C ILE A 37 -12.19 0.55 -6.92
N GLU A 38 -11.16 -0.20 -6.55
CA GLU A 38 -11.29 -1.54 -6.01
C GLU A 38 -10.52 -1.68 -4.69
N TYR A 39 -10.94 -2.66 -3.90
CA TYR A 39 -10.29 -3.03 -2.65
C TYR A 39 -9.75 -4.43 -2.79
N MET A 40 -8.46 -4.62 -2.53
CA MET A 40 -7.80 -5.92 -2.58
C MET A 40 -7.20 -6.26 -1.22
N LEU A 41 -7.39 -7.50 -0.79
CA LEU A 41 -6.65 -8.06 0.33
C LEU A 41 -5.21 -8.35 -0.12
N SER A 42 -4.25 -7.62 0.43
CA SER A 42 -2.83 -7.68 0.06
C SER A 42 -2.05 -8.62 0.95
N GLU A 43 -2.29 -8.60 2.26
CA GLU A 43 -1.59 -9.45 3.22
C GLU A 43 -2.56 -10.01 4.25
N VAL A 44 -2.28 -11.24 4.68
CA VAL A 44 -3.05 -11.97 5.68
C VAL A 44 -2.08 -12.55 6.69
N MET A 45 -2.20 -12.12 7.94
CA MET A 45 -1.50 -12.65 9.09
C MET A 45 -2.54 -13.05 10.13
N GLU A 46 -3.05 -14.27 9.99
CA GLU A 46 -4.02 -14.81 10.92
C GLU A 46 -3.45 -14.97 12.34
N PRO A 47 -4.28 -14.77 13.38
CA PRO A 47 -5.70 -14.43 13.33
C PRO A 47 -5.99 -12.91 13.35
N HIS A 48 -4.97 -12.08 13.54
CA HIS A 48 -5.20 -10.71 14.03
C HIS A 48 -5.01 -9.60 13.00
N LEU A 49 -4.32 -9.83 11.87
CA LEU A 49 -3.98 -8.77 10.93
C LEU A 49 -4.34 -9.12 9.49
N PHE A 50 -5.13 -8.26 8.87
CA PHE A 50 -5.37 -8.28 7.43
C PHE A 50 -5.03 -6.90 6.86
N VAL A 51 -4.39 -6.85 5.69
CA VAL A 51 -4.06 -5.60 5.01
C VAL A 51 -4.88 -5.49 3.74
N ILE A 52 -5.75 -4.46 3.67
CA ILE A 52 -6.56 -4.17 2.49
C ILE A 52 -5.99 -2.93 1.80
N CYS A 53 -5.68 -3.03 0.51
CA CYS A 53 -5.30 -1.91 -0.32
C CYS A 53 -6.50 -1.41 -1.13
N LYS A 54 -6.82 -0.12 -0.95
CA LYS A 54 -7.64 0.64 -1.88
C LYS A 54 -6.76 1.05 -3.05
N GLN A 55 -7.16 0.67 -4.25
CA GLN A 55 -6.43 0.96 -5.46
C GLN A 55 -7.36 1.41 -6.58
N LYS A 56 -6.86 2.30 -7.43
CA LYS A 56 -7.56 2.75 -8.63
C LYS A 56 -7.01 2.01 -9.83
N ARG A 57 -7.87 1.26 -10.50
CA ARG A 57 -7.57 0.59 -11.75
C ARG A 57 -7.98 1.48 -12.91
N ASP A 58 -7.00 2.02 -13.62
CA ASP A 58 -7.24 2.79 -14.85
C ASP A 58 -7.35 1.84 -16.07
N ARG A 59 -6.59 0.75 -16.06
CA ARG A 59 -6.52 -0.29 -17.11
C ARG A 59 -6.18 -1.66 -16.49
N PRO A 60 -6.32 -2.78 -17.21
CA PRO A 60 -5.98 -4.12 -16.70
C PRO A 60 -4.56 -4.22 -16.13
N GLU A 61 -3.56 -3.62 -16.81
CA GLU A 61 -2.17 -3.61 -16.32
C GLU A 61 -1.83 -2.39 -15.46
N LYS A 62 -2.67 -1.35 -15.44
CA LYS A 62 -2.39 -0.10 -14.73
C LYS A 62 -3.28 0.05 -13.50
N VAL A 63 -2.68 -0.25 -12.36
CA VAL A 63 -3.28 -0.10 -11.03
C VAL A 63 -2.43 0.87 -10.22
N THR A 64 -3.08 1.89 -9.67
CA THR A 64 -2.45 2.87 -8.78
C THR A 64 -2.92 2.62 -7.35
N PRO A 65 -2.07 2.13 -6.44
CA PRO A 65 -2.43 2.02 -5.03
C PRO A 65 -2.68 3.42 -4.45
N MET A 66 -3.79 3.59 -3.74
CA MET A 66 -4.18 4.88 -3.17
C MET A 66 -4.02 4.91 -1.67
N LEU A 67 -4.47 3.86 -0.97
CA LEU A 67 -4.47 3.81 0.47
C LEU A 67 -4.44 2.36 0.96
N SER A 68 -3.90 2.13 2.15
CA SER A 68 -3.92 0.81 2.79
C SER A 68 -4.63 0.90 4.14
N TYR A 69 -5.30 -0.18 4.51
CA TYR A 69 -6.05 -0.32 5.75
C TYR A 69 -5.61 -1.59 6.48
N TYR A 70 -5.44 -1.49 7.79
CA TYR A 70 -5.20 -2.62 8.68
C TYR A 70 -6.52 -3.03 9.31
N LEU A 71 -6.91 -4.29 9.13
CA LEU A 71 -7.93 -4.94 9.93
C LEU A 71 -7.22 -5.62 11.11
N LEU A 72 -7.41 -5.07 12.30
CA LEU A 72 -6.87 -5.57 13.56
C LEU A 72 -8.02 -5.94 14.48
N ASP A 73 -8.14 -7.22 14.84
CA ASP A 73 -9.18 -7.72 15.76
C ASP A 73 -10.61 -7.30 15.37
N GLY A 74 -10.90 -7.31 14.07
CA GLY A 74 -12.21 -6.88 13.53
C GLY A 74 -12.39 -5.35 13.41
N SER A 75 -11.40 -4.56 13.80
CA SER A 75 -11.40 -3.09 13.69
C SER A 75 -10.57 -2.62 12.49
N ILE A 76 -11.03 -1.57 11.80
CA ILE A 76 -10.38 -1.04 10.59
C ILE A 76 -9.61 0.24 10.92
N TYR A 77 -8.32 0.25 10.61
CA TYR A 77 -7.42 1.40 10.79
C TYR A 77 -6.79 1.80 9.47
N GLN A 78 -6.64 3.10 9.23
CA GLN A 78 -5.92 3.60 8.07
C GLN A 78 -4.40 3.48 8.29
N ALA A 79 -3.70 2.85 7.36
CA ALA A 79 -2.25 2.75 7.40
C ALA A 79 -1.63 4.14 7.16
N PRO A 80 -0.62 4.55 7.95
CA PRO A 80 0.09 5.78 7.71
C PRO A 80 0.87 5.69 6.39
N PRO A 81 0.94 6.78 5.60
CA PRO A 81 1.70 6.78 4.36
C PRO A 81 3.20 6.57 4.65
N LEU A 82 3.85 5.76 3.82
CA LEU A 82 5.25 5.37 3.97
C LEU A 82 6.19 6.57 4.17
N CYS A 83 5.96 7.66 3.44
CA CYS A 83 6.76 8.89 3.56
C CYS A 83 6.77 9.46 4.99
N ASN A 84 5.64 9.46 5.68
CA ASN A 84 5.55 9.96 7.05
C ASN A 84 6.30 9.06 8.03
N ILE A 85 6.22 7.74 7.82
CA ILE A 85 6.96 6.77 8.63
C ILE A 85 8.47 6.97 8.44
N PHE A 86 8.93 7.11 7.19
CA PHE A 86 10.34 7.34 6.89
C PHE A 86 10.83 8.68 7.44
N ALA A 87 10.10 9.76 7.22
CA ALA A 87 10.46 11.08 7.74
C ALA A 87 10.61 11.06 9.27
N GLY A 88 9.67 10.42 9.99
CA GLY A 88 9.76 10.28 11.44
C GLY A 88 10.96 9.43 11.90
N ARG A 89 11.23 8.31 11.23
CA ARG A 89 12.36 7.42 11.58
C ARG A 89 13.71 8.07 11.27
N ILE A 90 13.87 8.65 10.09
CA ILE A 90 15.10 9.35 9.66
C ILE A 90 15.34 10.57 10.54
N GLY A 91 14.29 11.36 10.81
CA GLY A 91 14.38 12.53 11.68
C GLY A 91 14.86 12.16 13.09
N ARG A 92 14.32 11.09 13.70
CA ARG A 92 14.79 10.59 14.99
C ARG A 92 16.24 10.11 14.95
N ALA A 93 16.64 9.39 13.91
CA ALA A 93 18.02 8.91 13.76
C ALA A 93 19.00 10.09 13.67
N LEU A 94 18.69 11.09 12.84
CA LEU A 94 19.49 12.32 12.71
C LEU A 94 19.57 13.10 14.01
N TYR A 95 18.44 13.24 14.72
CA TYR A 95 18.41 13.91 16.02
C TYR A 95 19.37 13.27 17.04
N TYR A 96 19.36 11.94 17.15
CA TYR A 96 20.27 11.25 18.08
C TYR A 96 21.74 11.35 17.65
N MET A 97 22.04 11.28 16.35
CA MET A 97 23.39 11.51 15.84
C MET A 97 23.88 12.92 16.19
N GLN A 98 23.08 13.95 15.89
CA GLN A 98 23.41 15.34 16.20
C GLN A 98 23.61 15.52 17.71
N LYS A 99 22.69 15.00 18.53
CA LYS A 99 22.80 15.05 19.99
C LYS A 99 24.10 14.39 20.50
N ALA A 100 24.48 13.25 19.95
CA ALA A 100 25.72 12.56 20.31
C ALA A 100 26.96 13.41 19.94
N PHE A 101 26.98 14.01 18.75
CA PHE A 101 28.08 14.88 18.33
C PHE A 101 28.16 16.15 19.18
N THR A 102 27.05 16.84 19.43
CA THR A 102 27.02 18.04 20.29
C THR A 102 27.44 17.71 21.73
N THR A 103 27.02 16.56 22.26
CA THR A 103 27.44 16.09 23.59
C THR A 103 28.94 15.78 23.63
N THR A 104 29.49 15.20 22.56
CA THR A 104 30.92 14.90 22.47
C THR A 104 31.75 16.18 22.32
N ALA A 105 31.31 17.11 21.47
CA ALA A 105 31.95 18.41 21.26
C ALA A 105 32.01 19.24 22.56
N SER A 106 30.89 19.37 23.28
CA SER A 106 30.84 20.09 24.56
C SER A 106 31.72 19.47 25.65
N LYS A 107 31.88 18.13 25.65
CA LYS A 107 32.82 17.46 26.57
C LYS A 107 34.28 17.69 26.16
N LEU A 108 34.57 17.73 24.86
CA LEU A 108 35.91 18.00 24.33
C LEU A 108 36.38 19.43 24.67
N GLU A 109 35.50 20.43 24.51
CA GLU A 109 35.79 21.82 24.88
C GLU A 109 36.15 21.94 26.37
N LYS A 110 35.44 21.22 27.26
CA LYS A 110 35.76 21.20 28.69
C LYS A 110 37.14 20.59 29.01
N ILE A 111 37.62 19.63 28.22
CA ILE A 111 38.95 19.02 28.39
C ILE A 111 40.04 19.96 27.90
N GLY A 112 39.81 20.70 26.79
CA GLY A 112 40.77 21.66 26.22
C GLY A 112 41.18 22.80 27.16
N TYR A 113 40.30 23.20 28.07
CA TYR A 113 40.63 24.19 29.11
C TYR A 113 41.52 23.64 30.23
N GLY A 114 41.54 22.32 30.47
CA GLY A 114 42.36 21.69 31.51
C GLY A 114 43.83 21.48 31.11
N ILE A 115 44.16 21.57 29.82
CA ILE A 115 45.51 21.30 29.28
C ILE A 115 46.37 22.57 29.13
N ASN A 116 45.78 23.76 29.19
CA ASN A 116 46.47 25.05 29.01
C ASN A 116 46.83 25.76 30.33
N VAL A 117 46.87 25.04 31.45
CA VAL A 117 47.29 25.60 32.75
C VAL A 117 48.48 24.79 33.27
N HIS A 118 49.64 24.96 32.63
CA HIS A 118 50.96 24.65 33.19
C HIS A 118 52.04 25.47 32.48
#